data_AF-A0A7C7M7L1-F1
#
_entry.id   AF-A0A7C7M7L1-F1
#
_cell.length_a   1.000
_cell.length_b   1.000
_cell.length_c   1.000
_cell.angle_alpha   90.00
_cell.angle_beta   90.00
_cell.angle_gamma   90.00
#
_symmetry.space_group_name_H-M   'P 1'
#
loop_
_entity.id
_entity.type
_entity.pdbx_description
1 polymer ?
#
loop_
_entity_poly.entity_id
_entity_poly.type
_entity_poly.pdbx_seq_one_letter_code
_entity_poly.pdbx_strand_id
1 'polypeptide(L)'
;MATRSGGADWLGCRDAYQKSLIDGRLEAYRKRRWQRAGEFAGWLDERSIPSLTADQAQAIYRASGGRHTREFKAIPMEEMRDSLDFLLYDSLGLEKRFDESASAVGAYNLAGSGKEFVSYILCVRDPGLFAFWSSHGERALRKLGVYPKDLRKGNLGLGYMDLLEAMNVVRGRLGLADFQSVDEFVYSVTQNSTGV
;
A
#
# COMPACT_ATOMS: atom_id res chain seq x y z
N MET A 1 -25.79 31.29 12.61
CA MET A 1 -25.28 29.91 12.47
C MET A 1 -24.93 29.69 11.01
N ALA A 2 -23.65 29.81 10.66
CA ALA A 2 -23.20 29.53 9.30
C ALA A 2 -23.11 28.01 9.13
N THR A 3 -23.86 27.48 8.17
CA THR A 3 -23.69 26.13 7.63
C THR A 3 -22.25 26.00 7.14
N ARG A 4 -21.41 25.24 7.87
CA ARG A 4 -20.14 24.76 7.33
C ARG A 4 -20.50 23.89 6.13
N SER A 5 -20.23 24.38 4.93
CA SER A 5 -20.15 23.53 3.75
C SER A 5 -19.16 22.42 4.10
N GLY A 6 -19.62 21.17 4.12
CA GLY A 6 -18.80 19.99 4.41
C GLY A 6 -17.84 19.68 3.26
N GLY A 7 -16.99 20.64 2.91
CA GLY A 7 -15.91 20.47 1.96
C GLY A 7 -14.80 19.62 2.57
N ALA A 8 -14.14 18.82 1.74
CA ALA A 8 -12.94 18.10 2.13
C ALA A 8 -11.87 19.08 2.66
N ASP A 9 -11.44 18.90 3.91
CA ASP A 9 -10.45 19.75 4.55
C ASP A 9 -9.01 19.34 4.16
N TRP A 10 -8.65 19.67 2.92
CA TRP A 10 -7.32 19.37 2.37
C TRP A 10 -6.20 20.14 3.09
N LEU A 11 -6.43 21.43 3.37
CA LEU A 11 -5.46 22.30 4.02
C LEU A 11 -5.19 21.88 5.46
N GLY A 12 -6.24 21.66 6.26
CA GLY A 12 -6.08 21.20 7.63
C GLY A 12 -5.41 19.82 7.72
N CYS A 13 -5.71 18.91 6.79
CA CYS A 13 -5.01 17.63 6.72
C CYS A 13 -3.52 17.79 6.39
N ARG A 14 -3.16 18.70 5.47
CA ARG A 14 -1.77 19.00 5.12
C ARG A 14 -1.01 19.60 6.29
N ASP A 15 -1.58 20.59 6.97
CA ASP A 15 -0.92 21.29 8.09
C ASP A 15 -0.70 20.32 9.27
N ALA A 16 -1.69 19.47 9.55
CA ALA A 16 -1.57 18.46 10.59
C ALA A 16 -0.51 17.40 10.26
N TYR A 17 -0.36 17.03 8.98
CA TYR A 17 0.72 16.15 8.53
C TYR A 17 2.09 16.81 8.69
N GLN A 18 2.26 18.07 8.26
CA GLN A 18 3.51 18.82 8.43
C GLN A 18 3.90 18.94 9.91
N LYS A 19 2.94 19.23 10.78
CA LYS A 19 3.18 19.24 12.24
C LYS A 19 3.61 17.87 12.75
N SER A 20 2.99 16.80 12.27
CA SER A 20 3.33 15.43 12.67
C SER A 20 4.75 15.03 12.22
N LEU A 21 5.22 15.56 11.09
CA LEU A 21 6.59 15.41 10.62
C LEU A 21 7.58 16.16 11.52
N ILE A 22 7.31 17.43 11.82
CA ILE A 22 8.17 18.26 12.69
C ILE A 22 8.29 17.66 14.09
N ASP A 23 7.16 17.19 14.65
CA ASP A 23 7.09 16.61 15.98
C ASP A 23 7.61 15.15 16.03
N GLY A 24 8.08 14.57 14.92
CA GLY A 24 8.60 13.20 14.87
C GLY A 24 7.57 12.09 15.10
N ARG A 25 6.26 12.41 15.08
CA ARG A 25 5.18 11.47 15.44
C ARG A 25 5.03 10.29 14.49
N LEU A 26 5.53 10.43 13.27
CA LEU A 26 5.45 9.41 12.21
C LEU A 26 6.71 8.52 12.13
N GLU A 27 7.75 8.79 12.93
CA GLU A 27 9.00 8.05 12.84
C GLU A 27 8.84 6.55 13.08
N ALA A 28 8.10 6.16 14.13
CA ALA A 28 7.90 4.75 14.44
C ALA A 28 7.13 4.04 13.32
N TYR A 29 6.15 4.71 12.72
CA TYR A 29 5.40 4.21 11.59
C TYR A 29 6.31 4.01 10.37
N ARG A 30 7.06 5.05 9.98
CA ARG A 30 8.02 5.03 8.86
C ARG A 30 9.08 3.96 9.06
N LYS A 31 9.69 3.88 10.26
CA LYS A 31 10.73 2.91 10.58
C LYS A 31 10.23 1.47 10.39
N ARG A 32 9.06 1.16 10.95
CA ARG A 32 8.45 -0.16 10.83
C ARG A 32 8.09 -0.53 9.39
N ARG A 33 7.64 0.44 8.60
CA ARG A 33 7.07 0.20 7.26
C ARG A 33 8.09 0.26 6.13
N TRP A 34 8.93 1.28 6.13
CA TRP A 34 9.65 1.75 4.95
C TRP A 34 11.17 1.81 5.15
N GLN A 35 11.69 1.69 6.38
CA GLN A 35 13.14 1.76 6.64
C GLN A 35 13.97 0.76 5.81
N ARG A 36 13.39 -0.42 5.56
CA ARG A 36 14.05 -1.50 4.81
C ARG A 36 13.57 -1.59 3.36
N ALA A 37 12.79 -0.60 2.87
CA ALA A 37 12.20 -0.67 1.53
C ALA A 37 13.27 -0.82 0.43
N GLY A 38 14.40 -0.13 0.53
CA GLY A 38 15.50 -0.29 -0.45
C GLY A 38 16.13 -1.69 -0.45
N GLU A 39 16.27 -2.31 0.73
CA GLU A 39 16.75 -3.69 0.85
C GLU A 39 15.74 -4.67 0.25
N PHE A 40 14.45 -4.49 0.57
CA PHE A 40 13.37 -5.32 0.05
C PHE A 40 13.22 -5.18 -1.47
N ALA A 41 13.37 -3.97 -2.02
CA ALA A 41 13.37 -3.75 -3.46
C ALA A 41 14.49 -4.53 -4.16
N GLY A 42 15.68 -4.62 -3.55
CA GLY A 42 16.78 -5.43 -4.08
C GLY A 42 16.50 -6.94 -4.04
N TRP A 43 15.79 -7.43 -3.03
CA TRP A 43 15.36 -8.83 -2.96
C TRP A 43 14.24 -9.17 -3.94
N LEU A 44 13.41 -8.18 -4.26
CA LEU A 44 12.31 -8.27 -5.22
C LEU A 44 12.74 -7.95 -6.66
N ASP A 45 14.03 -7.74 -6.92
CA ASP A 45 14.56 -7.63 -8.27
C ASP A 45 14.39 -8.97 -9.03
N GLU A 46 14.12 -8.90 -10.33
CA GLU A 46 13.88 -10.06 -11.21
C GLU A 46 14.98 -11.12 -11.07
N ARG A 47 16.25 -10.68 -10.94
CA ARG A 47 17.39 -11.59 -10.80
C ARG A 47 17.54 -12.18 -9.41
N SER A 48 16.96 -11.52 -8.40
CA SER A 48 17.07 -11.89 -6.99
C SER A 48 15.95 -12.81 -6.53
N ILE A 49 14.73 -12.68 -7.08
CA ILE A 49 13.55 -13.49 -6.70
C ILE A 49 13.85 -14.99 -6.66
N PRO A 50 14.52 -15.61 -7.66
CA PRO A 50 14.82 -17.04 -7.61
C PRO A 50 15.62 -17.48 -6.38
N SER A 51 16.38 -16.56 -5.77
CA SER A 51 17.19 -16.79 -4.57
C SER A 51 16.56 -16.30 -3.27
N LEU A 52 15.35 -15.69 -3.32
CA LEU A 52 14.65 -15.15 -2.16
C LEU A 52 14.50 -16.21 -1.08
N THR A 53 14.86 -15.91 0.17
CA THR A 53 14.77 -16.86 1.28
C THR A 53 13.47 -16.69 2.08
N ALA A 54 13.11 -17.71 2.86
CA ALA A 54 11.95 -17.64 3.74
C ALA A 54 12.04 -16.50 4.78
N ASP A 55 13.25 -16.22 5.28
CA ASP A 55 13.47 -15.12 6.24
C ASP A 55 13.29 -13.75 5.58
N GLN A 56 13.75 -13.60 4.33
CA GLN A 56 13.53 -12.39 3.54
C GLN A 56 12.04 -12.17 3.25
N ALA A 57 11.34 -13.21 2.77
CA ALA A 57 9.90 -13.15 2.53
C ALA A 57 9.10 -12.80 3.81
N GLN A 58 9.46 -13.38 4.95
CA GLN A 58 8.85 -13.06 6.24
C GLN A 58 9.13 -11.62 6.68
N ALA A 59 10.34 -11.10 6.45
CA ALA A 59 10.67 -9.72 6.78
C ALA A 59 9.81 -8.73 5.98
N ILE A 60 9.65 -8.99 4.68
CA ILE A 60 8.76 -8.21 3.79
C ILE A 60 7.31 -8.28 4.30
N TYR A 61 6.78 -9.48 4.58
CA TYR A 61 5.41 -9.67 5.05
C TYR A 61 5.12 -8.97 6.39
N ARG A 62 6.07 -8.95 7.31
CA ARG A 62 5.91 -8.22 8.58
C ARG A 62 5.85 -6.71 8.36
N ALA A 63 6.70 -6.18 7.48
CA ALA A 63 6.70 -4.76 7.15
C ALA A 63 5.44 -4.32 6.39
N SER A 64 4.87 -5.21 5.57
CA SER A 64 3.56 -5.03 4.94
C SER A 64 2.38 -5.01 5.93
N GLY A 65 2.62 -5.32 7.21
CA GLY A 65 1.59 -5.33 8.26
C GLY A 65 0.76 -6.62 8.28
N GLY A 66 1.25 -7.67 7.61
CA GLY A 66 0.63 -8.99 7.57
C GLY A 66 0.40 -9.56 8.97
N ARG A 67 -0.77 -10.16 9.17
CA ARG A 67 -1.22 -10.69 10.48
C ARG A 67 -1.31 -12.21 10.51
N HIS A 68 -1.44 -12.85 9.35
CA HIS A 68 -1.63 -14.29 9.18
C HIS A 68 -0.28 -15.02 9.03
N THR A 69 0.63 -14.75 9.96
CA THR A 69 2.04 -15.20 9.85
C THR A 69 2.16 -16.73 9.76
N ARG A 70 1.25 -17.48 10.41
CA ARG A 70 1.28 -18.95 10.38
C ARG A 70 0.95 -19.48 8.98
N GLU A 71 -0.08 -18.93 8.35
CA GLU A 71 -0.50 -19.30 6.99
C GLU A 71 0.58 -18.92 5.98
N PHE A 72 1.08 -17.68 6.07
CA PHE A 72 2.13 -17.19 5.17
C PHE A 72 3.43 -18.00 5.27
N LYS A 73 3.83 -18.45 6.47
CA LYS A 73 5.01 -19.29 6.68
C LYS A 73 4.86 -20.71 6.12
N ALA A 74 3.65 -21.19 5.92
CA ALA A 74 3.39 -22.53 5.41
C ALA A 74 3.52 -22.60 3.88
N ILE A 75 3.63 -21.46 3.20
CA ILE A 75 3.74 -21.38 1.74
C ILE A 75 5.11 -21.92 1.30
N PRO A 76 5.15 -22.87 0.35
CA PRO A 76 6.40 -23.30 -0.28
C PRO A 76 7.14 -22.13 -0.94
N MET A 77 8.47 -22.11 -0.81
CA MET A 77 9.25 -21.01 -1.38
C MET A 77 9.21 -20.94 -2.91
N GLU A 78 8.96 -22.06 -3.60
CA GLU A 78 8.73 -22.09 -5.05
C GLU A 78 7.48 -21.28 -5.40
N GLU A 79 6.34 -21.60 -4.79
CA GLU A 79 5.07 -20.87 -4.94
C GLU A 79 5.22 -19.38 -4.59
N MET A 80 5.92 -19.06 -3.49
CA MET A 80 6.21 -17.67 -3.11
C MET A 80 6.95 -16.90 -4.21
N ARG A 81 7.98 -17.51 -4.80
CA ARG A 81 8.81 -16.87 -5.82
C ARG A 81 8.04 -16.72 -7.12
N ASP A 82 7.31 -17.75 -7.53
CA ASP A 82 6.48 -17.75 -8.73
C ASP A 82 5.39 -16.67 -8.64
N SER A 83 4.70 -16.54 -7.50
CA SER A 83 3.72 -15.48 -7.28
C SER A 83 4.32 -14.08 -7.29
N LEU A 84 5.52 -13.89 -6.73
CA LEU A 84 6.19 -12.59 -6.73
C LEU A 84 6.70 -12.22 -8.12
N ASP A 85 7.26 -13.18 -8.86
CA ASP A 85 7.70 -13.01 -10.24
C ASP A 85 6.52 -12.65 -11.14
N PHE A 86 5.42 -13.41 -11.04
CA PHE A 86 4.18 -13.12 -11.75
C PHE A 86 3.68 -11.70 -11.44
N LEU A 87 3.58 -11.33 -10.16
CA LEU A 87 3.11 -10.01 -9.77
C LEU A 87 3.98 -8.90 -10.32
N LEU A 88 5.30 -9.06 -10.35
CA LEU A 88 6.23 -7.96 -10.64
C LEU A 88 6.66 -7.89 -12.11
N TYR A 89 6.81 -9.02 -12.78
CA TYR A 89 7.52 -9.11 -14.07
C TYR A 89 6.73 -9.78 -15.20
N ASP A 90 5.58 -10.40 -14.94
CA ASP A 90 4.77 -10.97 -16.01
C ASP A 90 4.30 -9.88 -17.00
N SER A 91 4.20 -10.28 -18.28
CA SER A 91 3.81 -9.42 -19.40
C SER A 91 2.34 -8.96 -19.36
N LEU A 92 1.50 -9.58 -18.54
CA LEU A 92 0.11 -9.19 -18.36
C LEU A 92 -0.01 -7.79 -17.75
N GLY A 93 -1.12 -7.11 -18.06
CA GLY A 93 -1.44 -5.81 -17.50
C GLY A 93 -1.51 -5.85 -15.97
N LEU A 94 -1.12 -4.73 -15.33
CA LEU A 94 -1.10 -4.59 -13.87
C LEU A 94 -2.43 -4.95 -13.21
N GLU A 95 -3.54 -4.56 -13.84
CA GLU A 95 -4.89 -4.92 -13.38
C GLU A 95 -5.03 -6.43 -13.16
N LYS A 96 -4.69 -7.23 -14.18
CA LYS A 96 -4.80 -8.69 -14.11
C LYS A 96 -3.79 -9.28 -13.12
N ARG A 97 -2.53 -8.83 -13.16
CA ARG A 97 -1.50 -9.31 -12.21
C ARG A 97 -1.91 -9.04 -10.76
N PHE A 98 -2.48 -7.88 -10.49
CA PHE A 98 -2.94 -7.51 -9.17
C PHE A 98 -4.13 -8.37 -8.73
N ASP A 99 -5.14 -8.56 -9.57
CA ASP A 99 -6.31 -9.36 -9.21
C ASP A 99 -5.96 -10.82 -8.91
N GLU A 100 -5.17 -11.45 -9.80
CA GLU A 100 -4.73 -12.84 -9.65
C GLU A 100 -3.85 -13.05 -8.40
N SER A 101 -3.18 -12.00 -7.92
CA SER A 101 -2.35 -12.05 -6.71
C SER A 101 -3.12 -11.68 -5.44
N ALA A 102 -4.12 -10.79 -5.54
CA ALA A 102 -4.81 -10.21 -4.38
C ALA A 102 -6.15 -10.88 -4.05
N SER A 103 -6.80 -11.48 -5.05
CA SER A 103 -8.10 -12.15 -4.92
C SER A 103 -7.96 -13.51 -4.25
N ALA A 104 -8.90 -13.87 -3.38
CA ALA A 104 -8.86 -15.17 -2.69
C ALA A 104 -9.01 -16.39 -3.62
N VAL A 105 -9.48 -16.17 -4.85
CA VAL A 105 -9.61 -17.20 -5.90
C VAL A 105 -8.58 -17.03 -7.02
N GLY A 106 -7.67 -16.05 -6.89
CA GLY A 106 -6.63 -15.78 -7.89
C GLY A 106 -5.55 -16.85 -7.89
N ALA A 107 -5.02 -17.17 -9.07
CA ALA A 107 -4.10 -18.29 -9.24
C ALA A 107 -2.74 -18.07 -8.54
N TYR A 108 -2.37 -16.82 -8.27
CA TYR A 108 -1.10 -16.45 -7.66
C TYR A 108 -1.28 -15.88 -6.24
N ASN A 109 -2.46 -16.06 -5.65
CA ASN A 109 -2.73 -15.57 -4.30
C ASN A 109 -1.97 -16.39 -3.25
N LEU A 110 -1.16 -15.69 -2.46
CA LEU A 110 -0.41 -16.28 -1.36
C LEU A 110 -1.28 -16.33 -0.10
N ALA A 111 -1.38 -17.50 0.54
CA ALA A 111 -2.19 -17.69 1.74
C ALA A 111 -1.85 -16.69 2.87
N GLY A 112 -2.87 -16.12 3.50
CA GLY A 112 -2.70 -15.08 4.52
C GLY A 112 -2.24 -13.72 3.98
N SER A 113 -2.13 -13.55 2.66
CA SER A 113 -1.87 -12.27 1.99
C SER A 113 -3.17 -11.65 1.45
N GLY A 114 -3.07 -10.70 0.53
CA GLY A 114 -4.18 -10.01 -0.11
C GLY A 114 -3.77 -8.63 -0.60
N LYS A 115 -4.75 -7.80 -0.96
CA LYS A 115 -4.50 -6.47 -1.56
C LYS A 115 -3.50 -5.59 -0.81
N GLU A 116 -3.46 -5.64 0.53
CA GLU A 116 -2.48 -4.85 1.30
C GLU A 116 -1.06 -5.39 1.06
N PHE A 117 -0.84 -6.70 1.11
CA PHE A 117 0.48 -7.28 0.82
C PHE A 117 0.90 -7.02 -0.63
N VAL A 118 0.01 -7.29 -1.60
CA VAL A 118 0.29 -7.13 -3.04
C VAL A 118 0.63 -5.67 -3.38
N SER A 119 -0.17 -4.72 -2.93
CA SER A 119 0.12 -3.29 -3.14
C SER A 119 1.34 -2.79 -2.37
N TYR A 120 1.70 -3.42 -1.24
CA TYR A 120 2.94 -3.13 -0.53
C TYR A 120 4.15 -3.58 -1.34
N ILE A 121 4.13 -4.79 -1.91
CA ILE A 121 5.19 -5.32 -2.79
C ILE A 121 5.44 -4.37 -3.97
N LEU A 122 4.36 -3.95 -4.64
CA LEU A 122 4.44 -3.00 -5.75
C LEU A 122 5.03 -1.65 -5.31
N CYS A 123 4.54 -1.07 -4.20
CA CYS A 123 5.05 0.19 -3.66
C CYS A 123 6.52 0.12 -3.21
N VAL A 124 6.96 -1.01 -2.67
CA VAL A 124 8.39 -1.25 -2.36
C VAL A 124 9.22 -1.28 -3.65
N ARG A 125 8.72 -1.95 -4.70
CA ARG A 125 9.45 -2.12 -5.96
C ARG A 125 9.61 -0.80 -6.73
N ASP A 126 8.55 0.01 -6.76
CA ASP A 126 8.58 1.35 -7.35
C ASP A 126 7.61 2.29 -6.62
N PRO A 127 8.08 3.03 -5.60
CA PRO A 127 7.24 3.97 -4.86
C PRO A 127 6.86 5.20 -5.68
N GLY A 128 7.49 5.43 -6.85
CA GLY A 128 7.13 6.50 -7.76
C GLY A 128 5.88 6.16 -8.60
N LEU A 129 5.56 4.88 -8.77
CA LEU A 129 4.48 4.40 -9.63
C LEU A 129 3.32 3.76 -8.87
N PHE A 130 3.59 3.07 -7.76
CA PHE A 130 2.60 2.20 -7.14
C PHE A 130 2.21 2.63 -5.72
N ALA A 131 0.92 2.87 -5.51
CA ALA A 131 0.36 3.20 -4.20
C ALA A 131 0.13 1.95 -3.36
N PHE A 132 0.23 2.11 -2.04
CA PHE A 132 -0.11 1.07 -1.08
C PHE A 132 -1.60 1.16 -0.69
N TRP A 133 -2.32 0.05 -0.84
CA TRP A 133 -3.73 -0.08 -0.48
C TRP A 133 -3.85 -0.45 0.99
N SER A 134 -4.24 0.50 1.82
CA SER A 134 -4.51 0.27 3.24
C SER A 134 -5.88 0.76 3.68
N SER A 135 -6.38 0.19 4.77
CA SER A 135 -7.56 0.73 5.46
C SER A 135 -7.42 2.20 5.89
N HIS A 136 -6.20 2.65 6.18
CA HIS A 136 -5.92 4.06 6.46
C HIS A 136 -6.07 4.93 5.21
N GLY A 137 -5.50 4.47 4.09
CA GLY A 137 -5.64 5.10 2.78
C GLY A 137 -7.09 5.32 2.39
N GLU A 138 -7.92 4.28 2.47
CA GLU A 138 -9.34 4.39 2.16
C GLU A 138 -10.08 5.40 3.05
N ARG A 139 -9.80 5.41 4.37
CA ARG A 139 -10.42 6.38 5.29
C ARG A 139 -9.98 7.81 4.98
N ALA A 140 -8.71 8.01 4.66
CA ALA A 140 -8.21 9.31 4.25
C ALA A 140 -8.87 9.78 2.94
N LEU A 141 -8.98 8.91 1.92
CA LEU A 141 -9.66 9.25 0.66
C LEU A 141 -11.12 9.67 0.87
N ARG A 142 -11.85 9.01 1.80
CA ARG A 142 -13.21 9.42 2.18
C ARG A 142 -13.23 10.82 2.81
N LYS A 143 -12.32 11.08 3.77
CA LYS A 143 -12.20 12.39 4.43
C LYS A 143 -11.81 13.51 3.46
N LEU A 144 -11.03 13.18 2.44
CA LEU A 144 -10.58 14.08 1.38
C LEU A 144 -11.58 14.22 0.22
N GLY A 145 -12.71 13.50 0.27
CA GLY A 145 -13.76 13.58 -0.75
C GLY A 145 -13.35 13.03 -2.12
N VAL A 146 -12.32 12.18 -2.18
CA VAL A 146 -11.77 11.58 -3.42
C VAL A 146 -11.82 10.05 -3.39
N TYR A 147 -12.70 9.47 -2.58
CA TYR A 147 -12.88 8.03 -2.49
C TYR A 147 -13.55 7.49 -3.78
N PRO A 148 -12.95 6.51 -4.49
CA PRO A 148 -13.57 5.93 -5.68
C PRO A 148 -14.84 5.16 -5.32
N LYS A 149 -15.92 5.39 -6.08
CA LYS A 149 -17.25 4.81 -5.78
C LYS A 149 -17.27 3.29 -5.82
N ASP A 150 -16.48 2.71 -6.72
CA ASP A 150 -16.49 1.29 -7.04
C ASP A 150 -15.19 0.58 -6.60
N LEU A 151 -14.39 1.22 -5.74
CA LEU A 151 -13.08 0.74 -5.28
C LEU A 151 -13.06 -0.74 -4.84
N ARG A 152 -14.15 -1.23 -4.25
CA ARG A 152 -14.27 -2.61 -3.74
C ARG A 152 -15.30 -3.44 -4.49
N LYS A 153 -15.78 -2.98 -5.64
CA LYS A 153 -16.79 -3.69 -6.43
C LYS A 153 -16.11 -4.39 -7.59
N GLY A 154 -16.44 -5.67 -7.77
CA GLY A 154 -15.88 -6.48 -8.85
C GLY A 154 -14.46 -6.95 -8.57
N ASN A 155 -13.66 -7.01 -9.64
CA ASN A 155 -12.27 -7.45 -9.65
C ASN A 155 -11.36 -6.46 -8.89
N LEU A 156 -10.44 -6.98 -8.06
CA LEU A 156 -9.57 -6.16 -7.20
C LEU A 156 -8.50 -5.40 -7.99
N GLY A 157 -8.11 -5.90 -9.16
CA GLY A 157 -7.26 -5.21 -10.11
C GLY A 157 -7.83 -3.87 -10.58
N LEU A 158 -9.10 -3.85 -11.00
CA LEU A 158 -9.78 -2.60 -11.36
C LEU A 158 -9.86 -1.64 -10.16
N GLY A 159 -10.22 -2.18 -8.99
CA GLY A 159 -10.19 -1.41 -7.75
C GLY A 159 -8.82 -0.83 -7.42
N TYR A 160 -7.74 -1.53 -7.78
CA TYR A 160 -6.38 -1.02 -7.59
C TYR A 160 -6.04 0.11 -8.55
N MET A 161 -6.48 0.04 -9.81
CA MET A 161 -6.32 1.13 -10.76
C MET A 161 -7.05 2.40 -10.28
N ASP A 162 -8.30 2.27 -9.81
CA ASP A 162 -9.06 3.36 -9.21
C ASP A 162 -8.36 3.95 -7.98
N LEU A 163 -7.77 3.09 -7.14
CA LEU A 163 -6.98 3.53 -5.99
C LEU A 163 -5.77 4.35 -6.43
N LEU A 164 -5.02 3.87 -7.42
CA LEU A 164 -3.82 4.54 -7.93
C LEU A 164 -4.15 5.94 -8.44
N GLU A 165 -5.26 6.10 -9.17
CA GLU A 165 -5.72 7.40 -9.64
C GLU A 165 -6.02 8.34 -8.46
N ALA A 166 -6.82 7.88 -7.49
CA ALA A 166 -7.18 8.67 -6.32
C ALA A 166 -5.96 9.06 -5.47
N MET A 167 -5.01 8.14 -5.27
CA MET A 167 -3.78 8.41 -4.54
C MET A 167 -2.83 9.34 -5.31
N ASN A 168 -2.82 9.29 -6.64
CA ASN A 168 -2.08 10.25 -7.47
C ASN A 168 -2.65 11.66 -7.33
N VAL A 169 -3.97 11.82 -7.23
CA VAL A 169 -4.59 13.12 -6.92
C VAL A 169 -4.09 13.64 -5.57
N VAL A 170 -4.02 12.79 -4.55
CA VAL A 170 -3.46 13.17 -3.23
C VAL A 170 -2.00 13.58 -3.35
N ARG A 171 -1.17 12.75 -4.01
CA ARG A 171 0.26 13.01 -4.23
C ARG A 171 0.49 14.35 -4.93
N GLY A 172 -0.19 14.59 -6.05
CA GLY A 172 -0.05 15.80 -6.86
C GLY A 172 -0.53 17.06 -6.14
N ARG A 173 -1.69 17.01 -5.47
CA ARG A 173 -2.22 18.18 -4.74
C ARG A 173 -1.35 18.59 -3.54
N LEU A 174 -0.68 17.63 -2.91
CA LEU A 174 0.15 17.87 -1.73
C LEU A 174 1.63 18.04 -2.05
N GLY A 175 2.04 17.81 -3.30
CA GLY A 175 3.44 17.86 -3.72
C GLY A 175 4.31 16.80 -3.04
N LEU A 176 3.75 15.62 -2.76
CA LEU A 176 4.47 14.51 -2.12
C LEU A 176 5.38 13.81 -3.15
N ALA A 177 6.59 13.46 -2.72
CA ALA A 177 7.61 12.90 -3.61
C ALA A 177 7.18 11.57 -4.24
N ASP A 178 6.61 10.67 -3.43
CA ASP A 178 6.30 9.29 -3.79
C ASP A 178 5.11 8.74 -2.98
N PHE A 179 4.74 7.49 -3.26
CA PHE A 179 3.63 6.83 -2.60
C PHE A 179 3.93 6.33 -1.18
N GLN A 180 5.20 6.25 -0.77
CA GLN A 180 5.54 6.02 0.64
C GLN A 180 5.20 7.26 1.47
N SER A 181 5.50 8.44 0.94
CA SER A 181 5.11 9.73 1.52
C SER A 181 3.58 9.87 1.56
N VAL A 182 2.87 9.40 0.54
CA VAL A 182 1.40 9.34 0.53
C VAL A 182 0.88 8.42 1.63
N ASP A 183 1.46 7.22 1.81
CA ASP A 183 1.07 6.31 2.88
C ASP A 183 1.23 6.94 4.28
N GLU A 184 2.35 7.61 4.53
CA GLU A 184 2.57 8.34 5.78
C GLU A 184 1.53 9.45 5.99
N PHE A 185 1.22 10.21 4.94
CA PHE A 185 0.21 11.24 4.99
C PHE A 185 -1.17 10.65 5.33
N VAL A 186 -1.64 9.64 4.58
CA VAL A 186 -2.96 9.04 4.84
C VAL A 186 -3.04 8.37 6.20
N TYR A 187 -1.94 7.78 6.68
CA TYR A 187 -1.85 7.29 8.05
C TYR A 187 -2.06 8.43 9.06
N SER A 188 -1.33 9.55 8.94
CA SER A 188 -1.46 10.71 9.83
C SER A 188 -2.86 11.30 9.87
N VAL A 189 -3.52 11.39 8.71
CA VAL A 189 -4.90 11.92 8.58
C VAL A 189 -5.87 11.10 9.43
N THR A 190 -5.67 9.78 9.48
CA THR A 190 -6.50 8.88 10.27
C THR A 190 -6.16 8.85 11.76
N GLN A 191 -4.90 9.11 12.15
CA GLN A 191 -4.52 9.23 13.57
C GLN A 191 -5.07 10.51 14.21
N ASN A 192 -5.16 11.60 13.45
CA ASN A 192 -5.75 12.86 13.92
C ASN A 192 -7.30 12.85 13.89
N SER A 193 -7.92 11.72 13.52
CA SER A 193 -9.38 11.56 13.50
C SER A 193 -9.94 10.91 14.78
N THR A 194 -9.08 10.46 15.69
CA THR A 194 -9.46 9.93 17.02
C THR A 194 -9.49 11.00 18.11
N GLY A 195 -9.62 12.28 17.73
CA GLY A 195 -9.96 13.36 18.65
C GLY A 195 -11.48 13.49 18.79
N VAL A 196 -12.08 12.58 19.55
CA VAL A 196 -13.35 12.79 20.28
C VAL A 196 -13.04 12.53 21.75
#